data_AF-A0A924NQW3-F1
#
_entry.id   AF-A0A924NQW3-F1
#
_cell.length_a   1.000
_cell.length_b   1.000
_cell.length_c   1.000
_cell.angle_alpha   90.00
_cell.angle_beta   90.00
_cell.angle_gamma   90.00
#
_symmetry.space_group_name_H-M   'P 1'
#
loop_
_entity.id
_entity.type
_entity.pdbx_description
1 polymer ?
#
loop_
_entity_poly.entity_id
_entity_poly.type
_entity_poly.pdbx_seq_one_letter_code
_entity_poly.pdbx_strand_id
1 'polypeptide(L)' 'MPKYQFTIEVLPQYLPDQSDPTQAVFSFAYTVTIQNTGDTTAQLIARHWTISDANGH' A
#
# COMPACT_ATOMS: atom_id res chain seq x y z
N MET A 1 -22.18 -6.41 -20.12
CA MET A 1 -21.91 -7.24 -18.91
C MET A 1 -21.38 -6.30 -17.83
N PRO A 2 -21.65 -6.55 -16.53
CA PRO A 2 -21.16 -5.69 -15.46
C PRO A 2 -19.64 -5.69 -15.41
N LYS A 3 -19.05 -4.52 -15.23
CA LYS A 3 -17.61 -4.29 -15.16
C LYS A 3 -17.22 -3.99 -13.71
N TYR A 4 -16.62 -4.95 -13.04
CA TYR A 4 -16.03 -4.77 -11.72
C TYR A 4 -14.56 -4.39 -11.86
N GLN A 5 -14.17 -3.20 -11.41
CA GLN A 5 -12.79 -2.74 -11.51
C GLN A 5 -12.45 -1.76 -10.38
N PHE A 6 -11.28 -1.93 -9.78
CA PHE A 6 -10.68 -0.95 -8.89
C PHE A 6 -9.37 -0.43 -9.48
N THR A 7 -9.11 0.86 -9.32
CA THR A 7 -7.77 1.45 -9.46
C THR A 7 -7.22 1.68 -8.05
N ILE A 8 -5.97 1.28 -7.83
CA ILE A 8 -5.30 1.38 -6.54
C ILE A 8 -4.05 2.24 -6.70
N GLU A 9 -3.94 3.27 -5.88
CA GLU A 9 -2.76 4.12 -5.78
C GLU A 9 -2.19 4.03 -4.36
N VAL A 10 -0.86 4.00 -4.25
CA VAL A 10 -0.16 3.92 -2.97
C VAL A 10 0.91 5.00 -2.93
N LEU A 11 0.86 5.83 -1.88
CA LEU A 11 1.86 6.85 -1.62
C LEU A 11 2.65 6.50 -0.35
N PRO A 12 3.90 6.01 -0.48
CA PRO A 12 4.77 5.78 0.66
C PRO A 12 5.42 7.08 1.15
N GLN A 13 5.73 7.13 2.44
CA GLN A 13 6.42 8.24 3.09
C GLN A 13 7.40 7.70 4.13
N TYR A 14 8.67 8.10 4.03
CA TYR A 14 9.66 7.83 5.07
C TYR A 14 9.42 8.71 6.30
N LEU A 15 9.53 8.11 7.50
CA LEU A 15 9.32 8.79 8.78
C LEU A 15 10.67 8.97 9.49
N PRO A 16 11.39 10.08 9.27
CA PRO A 16 12.72 10.29 9.85
C PRO A 16 12.69 10.30 11.37
N ASP A 17 11.68 10.93 11.99
CA ASP A 17 11.56 11.04 13.45
C ASP A 17 11.30 9.69 14.15
N GLN A 18 10.92 8.67 13.40
CA GLN A 18 10.66 7.32 13.90
C GLN A 18 11.70 6.31 13.38
N SER A 19 12.78 6.80 12.76
CA SER A 19 13.81 5.96 12.15
C SER A 19 15.17 6.21 12.81
N ASP A 20 16.00 5.17 12.82
CA ASP A 20 17.40 5.25 13.17
C ASP A 20 18.22 4.50 12.11
N PRO A 21 18.67 5.20 11.05
CA PRO A 21 19.47 4.59 9.99
C PRO A 21 20.79 3.98 10.48
N THR A 22 21.33 4.45 11.61
CA THR A 22 22.60 3.94 12.16
C THR A 22 22.44 2.55 12.77
N GLN A 23 21.23 2.24 13.25
CA GLN A 23 20.82 0.94 13.76
C GLN A 23 20.04 0.11 12.72
N ALA A 24 20.02 0.54 11.45
CA ALA A 24 19.24 -0.06 10.38
C ALA A 24 17.72 -0.15 10.67
N VAL A 25 17.18 0.79 11.44
CA VAL A 25 15.74 0.91 11.73
C VAL A 25 15.12 1.95 10.79
N PHE A 26 14.20 1.52 9.94
CA PHE A 26 13.54 2.39 8.95
C PHE A 26 12.02 2.29 9.09
N SER A 27 11.39 3.42 9.42
CA SER A 27 9.94 3.53 9.56
C SER A 27 9.34 4.22 8.35
N PHE A 28 8.26 3.64 7.82
CA PHE A 28 7.50 4.18 6.69
C PHE A 28 6.02 4.21 7.01
N ALA A 29 5.35 5.29 6.63
CA ALA A 29 3.90 5.34 6.48
C ALA A 29 3.53 5.10 5.01
N TYR A 30 2.31 4.65 4.76
CA TYR A 30 1.77 4.60 3.41
C TYR A 30 0.28 4.97 3.42
N THR A 31 -0.13 5.73 2.40
CA THR A 31 -1.54 6.04 2.15
C THR A 31 -2.01 5.25 0.94
N VAL A 32 -3.10 4.49 1.08
CA VAL A 32 -3.71 3.71 -0.01
C VAL A 32 -5.02 4.37 -0.42
N THR A 33 -5.13 4.72 -1.70
CA THR A 33 -6.37 5.19 -2.32
C THR A 33 -6.93 4.06 -3.18
N ILE A 34 -8.15 3.60 -2.87
CA ILE A 34 -8.86 2.58 -3.63
C ILE A 34 -10.08 3.24 -4.29
N GLN A 35 -10.07 3.34 -5.61
CA GLN A 35 -11.14 3.93 -6.38
C GLN A 35 -11.89 2.86 -7.18
N ASN A 36 -13.21 2.76 -7.01
CA ASN A 36 -14.04 1.95 -7.91
C ASN A 36 -14.11 2.67 -9.27
N THR A 37 -13.52 2.07 -10.29
CA THR A 37 -13.53 2.55 -11.68
C THR A 37 -14.37 1.65 -12.59
N GLY A 38 -15.08 0.68 -12.00
CA GLY A 38 -16.11 -0.12 -12.65
C GLY A 38 -17.45 0.61 -12.77
N ASP A 39 -18.41 -0.05 -13.40
CA ASP A 39 -19.79 0.44 -13.55
C ASP A 39 -20.76 -0.17 -12.51
N THR A 40 -20.23 -1.03 -11.64
CA THR A 40 -21.00 -1.77 -10.64
C THR A 40 -20.36 -1.62 -9.26
N THR A 41 -21.19 -1.51 -8.21
CA THR A 41 -20.72 -1.44 -6.83
C THR A 41 -19.96 -2.72 -6.45
N ALA A 42 -18.84 -2.57 -5.76
CA ALA A 42 -18.01 -3.69 -5.32
C ALA A 42 -17.47 -3.42 -3.91
N GLN A 43 -17.01 -4.49 -3.24
CA GLN A 43 -16.49 -4.44 -1.88
C GLN A 43 -15.08 -5.03 -1.84
N LEU A 44 -14.17 -4.38 -1.12
CA LEU A 44 -12.89 -4.97 -0.74
C LEU A 44 -13.12 -5.94 0.43
N ILE A 45 -12.85 -7.22 0.19
CA ILE A 45 -13.07 -8.27 1.21
C ILE A 45 -11.83 -8.51 2.06
N ALA A 46 -10.65 -8.52 1.42
CA ALA A 46 -9.39 -8.84 2.07
C ALA A 46 -8.23 -8.08 1.41
N ARG A 47 -7.13 -8.00 2.15
CA ARG A 47 -5.84 -7.47 1.66
C ARG A 47 -4.74 -8.45 2.03
N HIS A 48 -3.72 -8.53 1.18
CA HIS A 48 -2.50 -9.27 1.41
C HIS A 48 -1.33 -8.39 1.00
N TRP A 49 -0.35 -8.25 1.89
CA TRP A 49 0.87 -7.50 1.63
C TRP A 49 2.05 -8.47 1.60
N THR A 50 2.85 -8.38 0.56
CA THR A 50 4.20 -8.93 0.54
C THR A 50 5.14 -7.73 0.60
N ILE A 51 5.82 -7.59 1.73
CA ILE A 51 6.79 -6.51 1.97
C ILE A 51 8.15 -7.19 1.98
N SER A 52 9.08 -6.67 1.18
CA SER A 52 10.44 -7.18 1.11
C SER A 52 11.43 -6.07 1.45
N ASP A 53 12.50 -6.44 2.15
CA ASP A 53 13.63 -5.59 2.42
C ASP A 53 14.56 -5.46 1.20
N ALA A 54 15.65 -4.71 1.35
CA ALA A 54 16.64 -4.51 0.28
C ALA A 54 17.39 -5.80 -0.13
N ASN A 55 17.32 -6.86 0.68
CA ASN A 55 17.94 -8.16 0.43
C ASN A 55 16.95 -9.17 -0.18
N GLY A 56 15.69 -8.78 -0.37
CA GLY A 56 14.65 -9.63 -0.95
C GLY A 56 13.95 -10.55 0.05
N HIS A 57 14.02 -10.27 1.36
CA HIS A 57 13.29 -10.99 2.40
C HIS A 57 12.09 -10.22 2.91
#